data_AF-A0A1R1BJV7-F1
#
_entry.id   AF-A0A1R1BJV7-F1
#
_cell.length_a   1.000
_cell.length_b   1.000
_cell.length_c   1.000
_cell.angle_alpha   90.00
_cell.angle_beta   90.00
_cell.angle_gamma   90.00
#
_symmetry.space_group_name_H-M   'P 1'
#
loop_
_entity.id
_entity.type
_entity.pdbx_description
1 polymer ?
#
loop_
_entity_poly.entity_id
_entity_poly.type
_entity_poly.pdbx_seq_one_letter_code
_entity_poly.pdbx_strand_id
1 'polypeptide(L)'
;MKKQIEGHEKKKKRNVWIVGLLTTAVLAGTLLNVGPVHLTSTAIAASGTSDTALSKFKDIKGHWAQATIAKAFEKNLISGYQDGTFRPNGKITRGEYATILARATGLEKVEGQNPFADLKGHWSEAAVSQLVGQGFINAGDYAKGFNPNAELTRYEMMKWIANGLMKSGSSFQDAFNDTKDTLLPTPEVNRGTIRAEQIPYLALVRGTGIVGGFQDGTLKPADSTTRAEVSAILLRYMDVEGTDAGKYSDLNEMREVGTTGTNLTTITNYKYIKGNFGDIVNTEYTLKNNVGVVRYHRFIVVDTRGVKPKGLYAMLFVDPNNLTRAQGGRFSTYAEIMFTSKLDKSNLLTIARANDNIAIPIQRLFNVSYLKEKGFITLPDDSNAMLKQGVPTKFWSSHTLDPVKGGYMLKNDAGKEVQIYQ
;
A
#
# COMPACT_ATOMS: atom_id res chain seq x y z
N MET A 1 7.10 -43.51 39.89
CA MET A 1 7.05 -42.25 40.67
C MET A 1 8.01 -41.25 40.04
N LYS A 2 7.46 -40.22 39.37
CA LYS A 2 8.20 -39.19 38.62
C LYS A 2 8.71 -38.11 39.58
N LYS A 3 9.98 -37.71 39.43
CA LYS A 3 10.55 -36.50 40.04
C LYS A 3 10.15 -35.26 39.24
N GLN A 4 9.59 -34.26 39.92
CA GLN A 4 9.41 -32.90 39.42
C GLN A 4 10.75 -32.15 39.47
N ILE A 5 11.06 -31.39 38.42
CA ILE A 5 12.05 -30.30 38.42
C ILE A 5 11.26 -29.06 38.04
N GLU A 6 11.14 -28.13 38.98
CA GLU A 6 10.55 -26.80 38.81
C GLU A 6 11.58 -25.87 38.16
N GLY A 7 11.26 -25.34 36.98
CA GLY A 7 11.98 -24.25 36.33
C GLY A 7 11.24 -22.93 36.56
N HIS A 8 11.82 -22.03 37.36
CA HIS A 8 11.36 -20.67 37.58
C HIS A 8 11.54 -19.81 36.33
N GLU A 9 10.45 -19.47 35.65
CA GLU A 9 10.44 -18.42 34.61
C GLU A 9 9.85 -17.13 35.19
N LYS A 10 10.71 -16.15 35.52
CA LYS A 10 10.29 -14.81 35.98
C LYS A 10 9.74 -14.01 34.78
N LYS A 11 8.42 -14.04 34.57
CA LYS A 11 7.74 -13.10 33.66
C LYS A 11 7.75 -11.68 34.23
N LYS A 12 8.54 -10.79 33.61
CA LYS A 12 8.57 -9.36 33.89
C LYS A 12 7.30 -8.72 33.28
N LYS A 13 6.34 -8.32 34.12
CA LYS A 13 5.13 -7.59 33.68
C LYS A 13 5.53 -6.20 33.16
N ARG A 14 5.34 -5.93 31.86
CA ARG A 14 5.33 -4.57 31.31
C ARG A 14 3.88 -4.12 31.22
N ASN A 15 3.56 -3.02 31.90
CA ASN A 15 2.26 -2.35 31.80
C ASN A 15 2.17 -1.69 30.42
N VAL A 16 1.38 -2.28 29.52
CA VAL A 16 1.02 -1.71 28.22
C VAL A 16 -0.22 -0.85 28.42
N TRP A 17 -0.07 0.47 28.31
CA TRP A 17 -1.22 1.36 28.15
C TRP A 17 -1.71 1.26 26.70
N ILE A 18 -2.84 0.59 26.49
CA ILE A 18 -3.54 0.55 25.20
C ILE A 18 -4.37 1.84 25.10
N VAL A 19 -3.96 2.75 24.23
CA VAL A 19 -4.85 3.80 23.73
C VAL A 19 -5.14 3.48 22.27
N GLY A 20 -6.29 2.86 22.01
CA GLY A 20 -6.78 2.66 20.66
C GLY A 20 -7.32 3.98 20.11
N LEU A 21 -6.67 4.54 19.09
CA LEU A 21 -7.18 5.68 18.33
C LEU A 21 -7.43 5.22 16.89
N LEU A 22 -8.69 4.84 16.62
CA LEU A 22 -9.26 4.79 15.28
C LEU A 22 -9.50 6.24 14.83
N THR A 23 -8.68 6.78 13.94
CA THR A 23 -8.95 8.09 13.32
C THR A 23 -9.25 7.95 11.84
N THR A 24 -10.50 7.70 11.51
CA THR A 24 -11.07 8.00 10.17
C THR A 24 -11.41 9.48 10.11
N ALA A 25 -10.61 10.30 9.42
CA ALA A 25 -10.91 11.72 9.24
C ALA A 25 -11.88 11.97 8.06
N VAL A 26 -13.14 12.11 8.46
CA VAL A 26 -14.31 12.76 7.85
C VAL A 26 -14.27 14.23 7.40
N LEU A 27 -13.67 14.69 6.29
CA LEU A 27 -14.03 16.04 5.76
C LEU A 27 -14.90 16.02 4.48
N ALA A 28 -16.02 16.75 4.57
CA ALA A 28 -16.96 17.18 3.54
C ALA A 28 -16.80 18.70 3.36
N GLY A 29 -17.08 19.21 2.15
CA GLY A 29 -16.48 20.43 1.61
C GLY A 29 -17.11 21.78 1.96
N THR A 30 -16.47 22.84 1.44
CA THR A 30 -17.07 23.97 0.73
C THR A 30 -16.01 24.66 -0.14
N LEU A 31 -16.42 25.04 -1.35
CA LEU A 31 -15.63 25.69 -2.39
C LEU A 31 -15.28 27.13 -2.03
N LEU A 32 -13.99 27.51 -2.05
CA LEU A 32 -13.55 28.86 -2.43
C LEU A 32 -12.21 28.76 -3.17
N ASN A 33 -12.17 29.39 -4.34
CA ASN A 33 -11.09 29.42 -5.32
C ASN A 33 -10.12 30.56 -5.01
N VAL A 34 -8.89 30.28 -4.56
CA VAL A 34 -7.72 31.19 -4.64
C VAL A 34 -6.40 30.41 -4.46
N GLY A 35 -5.53 30.42 -5.49
CA GLY A 35 -4.06 30.37 -5.38
C GLY A 35 -3.37 29.09 -4.83
N PRO A 36 -2.06 28.89 -5.11
CA PRO A 36 -1.45 27.56 -5.05
C PRO A 36 -0.96 27.16 -3.64
N VAL A 37 -1.03 25.85 -3.39
CA VAL A 37 -0.45 25.09 -2.26
C VAL A 37 -1.17 25.23 -0.92
N HIS A 38 -2.13 24.33 -0.70
CA HIS A 38 -2.53 23.90 0.64
C HIS A 38 -2.66 22.37 0.69
N LEU A 39 -1.61 21.71 1.20
CA LEU A 39 -1.79 20.43 1.88
C LEU A 39 -2.72 20.71 3.05
N THR A 40 -3.96 20.22 3.00
CA THR A 40 -4.92 20.39 4.09
C THR A 40 -4.43 19.60 5.31
N SER A 41 -3.68 20.29 6.14
CA SER A 41 -3.37 19.92 7.51
C SER A 41 -4.69 19.66 8.23
N THR A 42 -4.97 18.38 8.54
CA THR A 42 -5.82 18.11 9.70
C THR A 42 -4.91 18.37 10.89
N ALA A 43 -4.91 19.61 11.37
CA ALA A 43 -4.35 19.94 12.66
C ALA A 43 -5.17 19.16 13.69
N ILE A 44 -4.66 18.00 14.11
CA ILE A 44 -4.93 17.54 15.46
C ILE A 44 -4.31 18.63 16.32
N ALA A 45 -5.15 19.52 16.86
CA ALA A 45 -4.79 20.31 18.02
C ALA A 45 -4.62 19.32 19.18
N ALA A 46 -3.51 18.59 19.16
CA ALA A 46 -2.92 18.04 20.36
C ALA A 46 -2.40 19.26 21.10
N SER A 47 -3.21 19.77 22.03
CA SER A 47 -2.79 20.65 23.11
C SER A 47 -1.64 19.95 23.86
N GLY A 48 -0.45 20.23 23.38
CA GLY A 48 0.79 19.55 23.75
C GLY A 48 1.90 19.80 22.71
N THR A 49 1.89 20.93 22.01
CA THR A 49 3.11 21.41 21.34
C THR A 49 4.06 21.87 22.42
N SER A 50 4.99 21.00 22.79
CA SER A 50 6.09 21.31 23.68
C SER A 50 6.86 22.54 23.19
N ASP A 51 6.89 23.57 24.03
CA ASP A 51 7.61 24.83 23.80
C ASP A 51 9.11 24.61 23.55
N THR A 52 9.67 23.46 23.97
CA THR A 52 11.12 23.19 23.89
C THR A 52 11.62 23.00 22.46
N ALA A 53 10.89 22.28 21.59
CA ALA A 53 11.31 22.10 20.20
C ALA A 53 11.04 23.35 19.34
N LEU A 54 9.93 24.06 19.61
CA LEU A 54 9.55 25.29 18.91
C LEU A 54 10.46 26.47 19.26
N SER A 55 10.97 26.52 20.49
CA SER A 55 12.00 27.48 20.89
C SER A 55 13.39 27.12 20.34
N LYS A 56 13.64 25.83 20.04
CA LYS A 56 14.94 25.36 19.55
C LYS A 56 15.15 25.54 18.06
N PHE A 57 14.13 25.30 17.24
CA PHE A 57 14.24 25.31 15.78
C PHE A 57 13.44 26.44 15.14
N LYS A 58 14.14 27.40 14.54
CA LYS A 58 13.52 28.60 13.96
C LYS A 58 12.75 28.35 12.65
N ASP A 59 13.03 27.24 11.98
CA ASP A 59 12.59 26.94 10.61
C ASP A 59 11.49 25.87 10.52
N ILE A 60 10.92 25.45 11.66
CA ILE A 60 9.81 24.49 11.69
C ILE A 60 8.45 25.14 11.95
N LYS A 61 8.42 26.42 12.33
CA LYS A 61 7.17 27.13 12.65
C LYS A 61 6.27 27.23 11.41
N GLY A 62 5.04 26.75 11.53
CA GLY A 62 4.07 26.70 10.41
C GLY A 62 4.34 25.58 9.40
N HIS A 63 5.38 24.77 9.58
CA HIS A 63 5.67 23.64 8.71
C HIS A 63 4.71 22.48 9.03
N TRP A 64 4.24 21.75 8.01
CA TRP A 64 3.29 20.63 8.19
C TRP A 64 3.81 19.57 9.17
N ALA A 65 5.13 19.35 9.18
CA ALA A 65 5.80 18.36 10.03
C ALA A 65 6.19 18.89 11.41
N GLN A 66 5.83 20.12 11.78
CA GLN A 66 6.25 20.77 13.02
C GLN A 66 6.06 19.88 14.25
N ALA A 67 4.84 19.34 14.45
CA ALA A 67 4.52 18.49 15.59
C ALA A 67 5.30 17.17 15.59
N THR A 68 5.44 16.53 14.43
CA THR A 68 6.21 15.28 14.31
C THR A 68 7.69 15.49 14.51
N ILE A 69 8.24 16.62 14.06
CA ILE A 69 9.64 16.99 14.28
C ILE A 69 9.89 17.20 15.77
N ALA A 70 9.01 17.93 16.46
CA ALA A 70 9.10 18.14 17.90
C ALA A 70 9.10 16.80 18.67
N LYS A 71 8.15 15.92 18.37
CA LYS A 71 8.07 14.59 19.02
C LYS A 71 9.28 13.71 18.72
N ALA A 72 9.82 13.74 17.50
CA ALA A 72 11.02 12.98 17.14
C ALA A 72 12.28 13.52 17.83
N PHE A 73 12.36 14.84 18.02
CA PHE A 73 13.43 15.49 18.77
C PHE A 73 13.38 15.12 20.26
N GLU A 74 12.21 15.17 20.90
CA GLU A 74 12.02 14.78 22.31
C GLU A 74 12.38 13.32 22.60
N LYS A 75 12.14 12.45 21.62
CA LYS A 75 12.53 11.04 21.69
C LYS A 75 14.03 10.82 21.42
N ASN A 76 14.82 11.88 21.24
CA ASN A 76 16.24 11.84 20.90
C ASN A 76 16.54 11.04 19.62
N LEU A 77 15.59 10.98 18.69
CA LEU A 77 15.78 10.26 17.43
C LEU A 77 16.59 11.10 16.45
N ILE A 78 16.18 12.37 16.29
CA ILE A 78 16.76 13.30 15.35
C ILE A 78 17.08 14.62 16.03
N SER A 79 18.22 15.20 15.68
CA SER A 79 18.66 16.51 16.16
C SER A 79 18.71 17.52 15.02
N GLY A 80 18.62 18.81 15.35
CA GLY A 80 18.90 19.88 14.40
C GLY A 80 20.38 20.24 14.36
N TYR A 81 20.68 21.33 13.65
CA TYR A 81 22.02 21.84 13.43
C TYR A 81 22.41 22.86 14.50
N GLN A 82 23.71 23.12 14.61
CA GLN A 82 24.27 24.08 15.58
C GLN A 82 23.76 25.52 15.36
N ASP A 83 23.33 25.86 14.15
CA ASP A 83 22.78 27.16 13.74
C ASP A 83 21.31 27.40 14.18
N GLY A 84 20.75 26.47 14.96
CA GLY A 84 19.35 26.52 15.43
C GLY A 84 18.32 26.17 14.36
N THR A 85 18.72 25.53 13.26
CA THR A 85 17.81 25.01 12.22
C THR A 85 17.58 23.51 12.35
N PHE A 86 16.44 23.04 11.86
CA PHE A 86 16.17 21.62 11.66
C PHE A 86 16.35 21.18 10.20
N ARG A 87 16.13 22.10 9.25
CA ARG A 87 16.11 21.92 7.79
C ARG A 87 15.08 20.87 7.36
N PRO A 88 13.78 21.10 7.60
CA PRO A 88 12.74 20.09 7.38
C PRO A 88 12.66 19.60 5.93
N ASN A 89 12.90 20.49 4.96
CA ASN A 89 12.91 20.17 3.53
C ASN A 89 14.28 19.70 3.03
N GLY A 90 15.30 19.69 3.88
CA GLY A 90 16.63 19.19 3.54
C GLY A 90 16.59 17.69 3.26
N LYS A 91 17.30 17.27 2.22
CA LYS A 91 17.47 15.85 1.90
C LYS A 91 18.31 15.17 2.98
N ILE A 92 17.99 13.92 3.27
CA ILE A 92 18.72 13.11 4.25
C ILE A 92 19.64 12.12 3.54
N THR A 93 20.82 11.89 4.08
CA THR A 93 21.77 10.89 3.58
C THR A 93 21.46 9.49 4.13
N ARG A 94 21.99 8.45 3.47
CA ARG A 94 21.88 7.05 3.94
C ARG A 94 22.44 6.85 5.33
N GLY A 95 23.62 7.42 5.62
CA GLY A 95 24.29 7.30 6.92
C GLY A 95 23.52 8.01 8.05
N GLU A 96 22.95 9.18 7.78
CA GLU A 96 22.05 9.87 8.71
C GLU A 96 20.80 9.04 9.01
N TYR A 97 20.12 8.56 7.97
CA TYR A 97 18.92 7.77 8.18
C TYR A 97 19.20 6.46 8.92
N ALA A 98 20.28 5.75 8.58
CA ALA A 98 20.71 4.55 9.31
C ALA A 98 20.91 4.83 10.81
N THR A 99 21.54 5.96 11.14
CA THR A 99 21.79 6.35 12.53
C THR A 99 20.50 6.65 13.30
N ILE A 100 19.53 7.29 12.66
CA ILE A 100 18.24 7.58 13.28
C ILE A 100 17.42 6.29 13.43
N LEU A 101 17.36 5.45 12.40
CA LEU A 101 16.61 4.20 12.41
C LEU A 101 17.17 3.20 13.45
N ALA A 102 18.49 3.11 13.59
CA ALA A 102 19.14 2.27 14.61
C ALA A 102 18.81 2.67 16.06
N ARG A 103 18.43 3.94 16.29
CA ARG A 103 17.92 4.43 17.59
C ARG A 103 16.42 4.20 17.76
N ALA A 104 15.67 4.22 16.66
CA ALA A 104 14.21 4.13 16.68
C ALA A 104 13.69 2.70 16.86
N THR A 105 14.40 1.70 16.30
CA THR A 105 13.98 0.29 16.41
C THR A 105 14.06 -0.22 17.85
N GLY A 106 13.03 -0.97 18.23
CA GLY A 106 12.90 -1.73 19.48
C GLY A 106 13.42 -3.16 19.38
N LEU A 107 13.96 -3.59 18.23
CA LEU A 107 14.67 -4.87 18.12
C LEU A 107 15.93 -4.86 18.99
N GLU A 108 16.32 -6.04 19.46
CA GLU A 108 17.54 -6.19 20.24
C GLU A 108 18.74 -5.66 19.45
N LYS A 109 19.57 -4.85 20.11
CA LYS A 109 20.78 -4.33 19.52
C LYS A 109 21.77 -5.48 19.35
N VAL A 110 22.24 -5.66 18.13
CA VAL A 110 23.28 -6.64 17.82
C VAL A 110 24.51 -5.92 17.29
N GLU A 111 25.68 -6.40 17.66
CA GLU A 111 26.92 -6.00 17.00
C GLU A 111 26.97 -6.70 15.65
N GLY A 112 26.69 -5.96 14.58
CA GLY A 112 26.87 -6.47 13.22
C GLY A 112 28.30 -6.27 12.74
N GLN A 113 28.71 -7.07 11.76
CA GLN A 113 29.96 -6.86 11.04
C GLN A 113 29.73 -5.84 9.92
N ASN A 114 30.65 -4.90 9.74
CA ASN A 114 30.62 -3.96 8.62
C ASN A 114 30.97 -4.69 7.30
N PRO A 115 30.03 -4.86 6.35
CA PRO A 115 30.32 -5.51 5.09
C PRO A 115 30.82 -4.52 4.02
N PHE A 116 30.91 -3.23 4.32
CA PHE A 116 31.15 -2.15 3.35
C PHE A 116 32.47 -1.43 3.62
N ALA A 117 33.37 -1.45 2.63
CA ALA A 117 34.68 -0.83 2.75
C ALA A 117 34.61 0.71 2.92
N ASP A 118 33.63 1.35 2.29
CA ASP A 118 33.41 2.81 2.31
C ASP A 118 32.74 3.33 3.60
N LEU A 119 32.46 2.43 4.55
CA LEU A 119 32.03 2.80 5.90
C LEU A 119 33.16 2.88 6.92
N LYS A 120 34.35 2.35 6.63
CA LYS A 120 35.45 2.30 7.61
C LYS A 120 35.83 3.71 8.09
N GLY A 121 35.67 3.96 9.39
CA GLY A 121 35.94 5.26 10.00
C GLY A 121 34.86 6.32 9.75
N HIS A 122 33.77 5.97 9.05
CA HIS A 122 32.60 6.82 8.91
C HIS A 122 31.77 6.79 10.20
N TRP A 123 31.28 7.93 10.67
CA TRP A 123 30.54 8.05 11.93
C TRP A 123 29.24 7.22 11.98
N SER A 124 28.68 6.85 10.82
CA SER A 124 27.49 5.99 10.73
C SER A 124 27.81 4.49 10.69
N GLU A 125 29.09 4.08 10.71
CA GLU A 125 29.52 2.68 10.55
C GLU A 125 28.85 1.74 11.55
N ALA A 126 28.83 2.11 12.84
CA ALA A 126 28.23 1.29 13.89
C ALA A 126 26.71 1.12 13.68
N ALA A 127 26.01 2.20 13.30
CA ALA A 127 24.58 2.15 13.07
C ALA A 127 24.22 1.31 11.84
N VAL A 128 24.97 1.44 10.75
CA VAL A 128 24.76 0.63 9.55
C VAL A 128 25.05 -0.84 9.84
N SER A 129 26.14 -1.13 10.54
CA SER A 129 26.50 -2.52 10.92
C SER A 129 25.43 -3.15 11.80
N GLN A 130 24.91 -2.40 12.80
CA GLN A 130 23.77 -2.83 13.61
C GLN A 130 22.55 -3.17 12.72
N LEU A 131 22.17 -2.26 11.81
CA LEU A 131 21.00 -2.47 10.95
C LEU A 131 21.17 -3.59 9.93
N VAL A 132 22.40 -3.88 9.49
CA VAL A 132 22.72 -5.08 8.71
C VAL A 132 22.50 -6.33 9.56
N GLY A 133 23.03 -6.37 10.79
CA GLY A 133 22.85 -7.49 11.71
C GLY A 133 21.39 -7.73 12.11
N GLN A 134 20.62 -6.65 12.28
CA GLN A 134 19.17 -6.70 12.54
C GLN A 134 18.36 -7.03 11.27
N GLY A 135 18.98 -7.03 10.10
CA GLY A 135 18.35 -7.39 8.83
C GLY A 135 17.49 -6.29 8.20
N PHE A 136 17.58 -5.04 8.65
CA PHE A 136 16.95 -3.88 8.00
C PHE A 136 17.63 -3.57 6.67
N ILE A 137 18.96 -3.64 6.63
CA ILE A 137 19.80 -3.34 5.47
C ILE A 137 20.34 -4.65 4.92
N ASN A 138 20.01 -4.98 3.67
CA ASN A 138 20.59 -6.11 2.98
C ASN A 138 21.84 -5.68 2.21
N ALA A 139 23.00 -6.25 2.52
CA ALA A 139 24.26 -5.91 1.87
C ALA A 139 24.24 -6.15 0.34
N GLY A 140 23.44 -7.13 -0.13
CA GLY A 140 23.27 -7.41 -1.55
C GLY A 140 22.64 -6.28 -2.36
N ASP A 141 21.91 -5.37 -1.70
CA ASP A 141 21.33 -4.18 -2.35
C ASP A 141 22.39 -3.12 -2.70
N TYR A 142 23.59 -3.23 -2.11
CA TYR A 142 24.66 -2.23 -2.15
C TYR A 142 25.98 -2.81 -2.69
N ALA A 143 25.89 -3.57 -3.78
CA ALA A 143 27.03 -4.26 -4.38
C ALA A 143 28.22 -3.35 -4.76
N LYS A 144 28.00 -2.04 -4.92
CA LYS A 144 29.04 -1.03 -5.24
C LYS A 144 29.54 -0.24 -4.02
N GLY A 145 29.22 -0.67 -2.80
CA GLY A 145 29.45 0.09 -1.57
C GLY A 145 28.18 0.76 -1.05
N PHE A 146 28.19 1.09 0.24
CA PHE A 146 27.01 1.64 0.92
C PHE A 146 26.75 3.11 0.57
N ASN A 147 27.80 3.86 0.26
CA ASN A 147 27.83 5.29 -0.01
C ASN A 147 27.04 6.09 1.05
N PRO A 148 27.56 6.20 2.29
CA PRO A 148 26.80 6.76 3.41
C PRO A 148 26.41 8.24 3.22
N ASN A 149 27.09 8.97 2.35
CA ASN A 149 26.82 10.39 2.06
C ASN A 149 25.86 10.60 0.88
N ALA A 150 25.45 9.54 0.19
CA ALA A 150 24.42 9.65 -0.85
C ALA A 150 23.06 10.00 -0.24
N GLU A 151 22.27 10.77 -0.96
CA GLU A 151 20.87 11.01 -0.62
C GLU A 151 20.09 9.69 -0.56
N LEU A 152 19.26 9.54 0.46
CA LEU A 152 18.40 8.39 0.63
C LEU A 152 17.15 8.52 -0.23
N THR A 153 16.93 7.56 -1.14
CA THR A 153 15.67 7.48 -1.89
C THR A 153 14.52 7.04 -0.99
N ARG A 154 13.29 7.44 -1.34
CA ARG A 154 12.09 7.02 -0.61
C ARG A 154 11.92 5.50 -0.64
N TYR A 155 12.32 4.83 -1.72
CA TYR A 155 12.31 3.37 -1.80
C TYR A 155 13.26 2.72 -0.80
N GLU A 156 14.50 3.21 -0.67
CA GLU A 156 15.45 2.67 0.31
C GLU A 156 14.90 2.80 1.73
N MET A 157 14.36 3.98 2.08
CA MET A 157 13.69 4.19 3.36
C MET A 157 12.56 3.16 3.58
N MET A 158 11.64 3.03 2.62
CA MET A 158 10.50 2.12 2.71
C MET A 158 10.93 0.66 2.81
N LYS A 159 11.95 0.27 2.04
CA LYS A 159 12.48 -1.09 2.04
C LYS A 159 13.12 -1.45 3.37
N TRP A 160 13.93 -0.56 3.95
CA TRP A 160 14.57 -0.80 5.25
C TRP A 160 13.53 -0.95 6.37
N ILE A 161 12.50 -0.09 6.37
CA ILE A 161 11.38 -0.20 7.31
C ILE A 161 10.62 -1.51 7.14
N ALA A 162 10.29 -1.89 5.90
CA ALA A 162 9.59 -3.14 5.62
C ALA A 162 10.39 -4.37 6.07
N ASN A 163 11.71 -4.35 5.84
CA ASN A 163 12.62 -5.37 6.34
C ASN A 163 12.57 -5.45 7.88
N GLY A 164 12.64 -4.31 8.57
CA GLY A 164 12.51 -4.24 10.02
C GLY A 164 11.21 -4.84 10.55
N LEU A 165 10.08 -4.54 9.90
CA LEU A 165 8.79 -5.12 10.25
C LEU A 165 8.80 -6.65 10.15
N MET A 166 9.33 -7.19 9.05
CA MET A 166 9.44 -8.65 8.87
C MET A 166 10.34 -9.30 9.94
N LYS A 167 11.35 -8.58 10.44
CA LYS A 167 12.21 -9.03 11.53
C LYS A 167 11.58 -8.90 12.91
N SER A 168 10.60 -8.01 13.06
CA SER A 168 9.89 -7.80 14.33
C SER A 168 8.81 -8.85 14.63
N GLY A 169 8.31 -9.56 13.62
CA GLY A 169 7.31 -10.62 13.83
C GLY A 169 6.96 -11.38 12.56
N SER A 170 6.70 -12.70 12.70
CA SER A 170 6.40 -13.59 11.57
C SER A 170 5.15 -13.18 10.79
N SER A 171 4.15 -12.57 11.46
CA SER A 171 2.93 -12.08 10.78
C SER A 171 3.22 -11.08 9.68
N PHE A 172 4.26 -10.25 9.82
CA PHE A 172 4.66 -9.31 8.77
C PHE A 172 5.41 -10.00 7.64
N GLN A 173 6.15 -11.07 7.93
CA GLN A 173 6.76 -11.91 6.90
C GLN A 173 5.69 -12.64 6.07
N ASP A 174 4.63 -13.12 6.71
CA ASP A 174 3.48 -13.71 6.04
C ASP A 174 2.78 -12.66 5.17
N ALA A 175 2.49 -11.47 5.72
CA ALA A 175 1.91 -10.37 4.96
C ALA A 175 2.77 -9.93 3.76
N PHE A 176 4.09 -9.93 3.89
CA PHE A 176 5.01 -9.67 2.78
C PHE A 176 4.87 -10.73 1.68
N ASN A 177 4.76 -12.01 2.06
CA ASN A 177 4.57 -13.09 1.09
C ASN A 177 3.20 -13.02 0.41
N ASP A 178 2.14 -12.79 1.18
CA ASP A 178 0.76 -12.65 0.72
C ASP A 178 0.57 -11.49 -0.25
N THR A 179 1.45 -10.48 -0.23
CA THR A 179 1.33 -9.26 -1.05
C THR A 179 2.21 -9.26 -2.30
N LYS A 180 2.96 -10.32 -2.60
CA LYS A 180 3.84 -10.38 -3.79
C LYS A 180 3.10 -10.07 -5.09
N ASP A 181 1.89 -10.61 -5.25
CA ASP A 181 1.07 -10.47 -6.44
C ASP A 181 -0.08 -9.47 -6.28
N THR A 182 -0.06 -8.64 -5.24
CA THR A 182 -1.12 -7.67 -4.96
C THR A 182 -1.15 -6.51 -5.97
N LEU A 183 -2.29 -5.83 -6.08
CA LEU A 183 -2.36 -4.54 -6.74
C LEU A 183 -1.89 -3.47 -5.76
N LEU A 184 -0.68 -2.94 -5.93
CA LEU A 184 -0.25 -1.85 -5.05
C LEU A 184 -1.16 -0.62 -5.30
N PRO A 185 -1.83 -0.05 -4.28
CA PRO A 185 -2.80 1.02 -4.47
C PRO A 185 -2.13 2.38 -4.66
N THR A 186 -1.50 2.55 -5.83
CA THR A 186 -0.77 3.75 -6.25
C THR A 186 -0.75 3.88 -7.77
N PRO A 187 -0.91 5.07 -8.37
CA PRO A 187 -0.94 5.24 -9.82
C PRO A 187 0.32 4.73 -10.54
N GLU A 188 1.50 4.83 -9.90
CA GLU A 188 2.77 4.37 -10.47
C GLU A 188 2.77 2.90 -10.89
N VAL A 189 2.00 2.04 -10.22
CA VAL A 189 1.92 0.61 -10.57
C VAL A 189 1.32 0.41 -11.96
N ASN A 190 0.29 1.20 -12.29
CA ASN A 190 -0.39 1.12 -13.58
C ASN A 190 0.42 1.80 -14.69
N ARG A 191 1.26 2.77 -14.32
CA ARG A 191 2.20 3.44 -15.24
C ARG A 191 3.47 2.62 -15.51
N GLY A 192 3.65 1.48 -14.84
CA GLY A 192 4.81 0.61 -15.02
C GLY A 192 6.11 1.15 -14.42
N THR A 193 6.04 2.11 -13.49
CA THR A 193 7.24 2.71 -12.86
C THR A 193 7.61 2.07 -11.52
N ILE A 194 6.79 1.14 -11.02
CA ILE A 194 7.09 0.26 -9.89
C ILE A 194 7.49 -1.12 -10.42
N ARG A 195 8.65 -1.62 -10.03
CA ARG A 195 9.08 -2.97 -10.39
C ARG A 195 8.38 -4.01 -9.51
N ALA A 196 8.11 -5.19 -10.03
CA ALA A 196 7.32 -6.22 -9.35
C ALA A 196 7.90 -6.59 -7.97
N GLU A 197 9.22 -6.70 -7.87
CA GLU A 197 9.91 -7.03 -6.62
C GLU A 197 9.83 -5.92 -5.55
N GLN A 198 9.44 -4.70 -5.92
CA GLN A 198 9.23 -3.60 -4.98
C GLN A 198 7.85 -3.68 -4.32
N ILE A 199 6.87 -4.31 -4.97
CA ILE A 199 5.46 -4.35 -4.56
C ILE A 199 5.29 -4.77 -3.10
N PRO A 200 5.80 -5.93 -2.64
CA PRO A 200 5.50 -6.39 -1.27
C PRO A 200 6.14 -5.49 -0.19
N TYR A 201 7.28 -4.85 -0.46
CA TYR A 201 7.87 -3.87 0.46
C TYR A 201 6.99 -2.62 0.58
N LEU A 202 6.54 -2.10 -0.56
CA LEU A 202 5.69 -0.91 -0.62
C LEU A 202 4.30 -1.19 -0.03
N ALA A 203 3.75 -2.39 -0.26
CA ALA A 203 2.49 -2.84 0.30
C ALA A 203 2.55 -2.91 1.83
N LEU A 204 3.66 -3.42 2.40
CA LEU A 204 3.80 -3.53 3.85
C LEU A 204 3.78 -2.15 4.54
N VAL A 205 4.58 -1.20 4.07
CA VAL A 205 4.62 0.15 4.69
C VAL A 205 3.37 0.97 4.40
N ARG A 206 2.70 0.75 3.27
CA ARG A 206 1.46 1.44 2.92
C ARG A 206 0.28 0.89 3.71
N GLY A 207 0.12 -0.43 3.74
CA GLY A 207 -1.00 -1.11 4.40
C GLY A 207 -0.98 -1.02 5.91
N THR A 208 0.20 -0.84 6.50
CA THR A 208 0.34 -0.54 7.94
C THR A 208 0.12 0.94 8.28
N GLY A 209 -0.06 1.81 7.28
CA GLY A 209 -0.22 3.25 7.48
C GLY A 209 1.08 4.00 7.79
N ILE A 210 2.23 3.34 7.76
CA ILE A 210 3.54 4.01 7.96
C ILE A 210 3.78 5.02 6.83
N VAL A 211 3.42 4.69 5.60
CA VAL A 211 3.53 5.58 4.43
C VAL A 211 2.20 5.75 3.71
N GLY A 212 1.58 6.92 3.87
CA GLY A 212 0.32 7.28 3.20
C GLY A 212 0.45 7.72 1.73
N GLY A 213 1.65 8.10 1.29
CA GLY A 213 1.87 8.67 -0.06
C GLY A 213 1.56 10.18 -0.14
N PHE A 214 1.52 10.70 -1.36
CA PHE A 214 1.22 12.10 -1.67
C PHE A 214 -0.27 12.30 -2.00
N GLN A 215 -0.70 13.55 -2.10
CA GLN A 215 -2.11 13.93 -2.35
C GLN A 215 -2.65 13.37 -3.68
N ASP A 216 -1.78 13.19 -4.68
CA ASP A 216 -2.11 12.58 -5.98
C ASP A 216 -2.21 11.04 -5.92
N GLY A 217 -1.98 10.44 -4.75
CA GLY A 217 -1.97 8.99 -4.51
C GLY A 217 -0.63 8.31 -4.79
N THR A 218 0.39 9.06 -5.20
CA THR A 218 1.71 8.53 -5.53
C THR A 218 2.54 8.18 -4.29
N LEU A 219 3.50 7.27 -4.42
CA LEU A 219 4.49 6.96 -3.39
C LEU A 219 5.86 7.60 -3.68
N LYS A 220 6.14 7.88 -4.96
CA LYS A 220 7.39 8.45 -5.50
C LYS A 220 8.65 7.75 -4.96
N PRO A 221 8.81 6.43 -5.18
CA PRO A 221 9.93 5.66 -4.62
C PRO A 221 11.31 6.15 -5.08
N ALA A 222 11.42 6.72 -6.27
CA ALA A 222 12.69 7.20 -6.82
C ALA A 222 13.14 8.55 -6.26
N ASP A 223 12.25 9.33 -5.65
CA ASP A 223 12.58 10.67 -5.15
C ASP A 223 13.42 10.59 -3.87
N SER A 224 14.25 11.61 -3.64
CA SER A 224 15.01 11.76 -2.39
C SER A 224 14.13 12.13 -1.22
N THR A 225 14.41 11.53 -0.05
CA THR A 225 13.64 11.71 1.19
C THR A 225 14.09 12.96 1.96
N THR A 226 13.14 13.67 2.55
CA THR A 226 13.40 14.83 3.42
C THR A 226 13.46 14.46 4.89
N ARG A 227 14.15 15.29 5.68
CA ARG A 227 14.21 15.13 7.15
C ARG A 227 12.83 15.19 7.82
N ALA A 228 11.92 16.02 7.31
CA ALA A 228 10.54 16.08 7.78
C ALA A 228 9.78 14.76 7.57
N GLU A 229 9.92 14.14 6.39
CA GLU A 229 9.31 12.84 6.10
C GLU A 229 9.84 11.75 7.03
N VAL A 230 11.16 11.70 7.24
CA VAL A 230 11.79 10.73 8.17
C VAL A 230 11.24 10.87 9.59
N SER A 231 11.11 12.09 10.11
CA SER A 231 10.54 12.32 11.45
C SER A 231 9.12 11.79 11.58
N ALA A 232 8.28 12.01 10.57
CA ALA A 232 6.90 11.52 10.61
C ALA A 232 6.82 9.99 10.45
N ILE A 233 7.58 9.43 9.52
CA ILE A 233 7.56 8.00 9.19
C ILE A 233 8.12 7.15 10.33
N LEU A 234 9.21 7.55 10.96
CA LEU A 234 9.81 6.78 12.05
C LEU A 234 8.92 6.72 13.28
N LEU A 235 8.19 7.80 13.60
CA LEU A 235 7.24 7.77 14.70
C LEU A 235 6.13 6.75 14.44
N ARG A 236 5.62 6.66 13.21
CA ARG A 236 4.63 5.64 12.84
C ARG A 236 5.24 4.24 12.85
N TYR A 237 6.48 4.09 12.38
CA TYR A 237 7.18 2.80 12.46
C TYR A 237 7.26 2.27 13.89
N MET A 238 7.63 3.12 14.85
CA MET A 238 7.70 2.75 16.27
C MET A 238 6.34 2.31 16.85
N ASP A 239 5.23 2.85 16.32
CA ASP A 239 3.88 2.46 16.74
C ASP A 239 3.43 1.11 16.12
N VAL A 240 4.09 0.67 15.04
CA VAL A 240 3.76 -0.55 14.28
C VAL A 240 4.70 -1.72 14.62
N GLU A 241 5.97 -1.45 14.88
CA GLU A 241 6.97 -2.47 15.17
C GLU A 241 6.56 -3.35 16.37
N GLY A 242 6.71 -4.67 16.24
CA GLY A 242 6.35 -5.63 17.28
C GLY A 242 4.84 -5.84 17.49
N THR A 243 4.00 -5.21 16.66
CA THR A 243 2.57 -5.52 16.60
C THR A 243 2.28 -6.71 15.66
N ASP A 244 1.00 -7.05 15.51
CA ASP A 244 0.56 -8.11 14.60
C ASP A 244 0.04 -7.50 13.29
N ALA A 245 0.45 -8.06 12.16
CA ALA A 245 0.09 -7.57 10.83
C ALA A 245 -1.43 -7.62 10.58
N GLY A 246 -2.15 -8.55 11.20
CA GLY A 246 -3.59 -8.71 11.09
C GLY A 246 -4.40 -7.56 11.68
N LYS A 247 -3.78 -6.65 12.44
CA LYS A 247 -4.45 -5.45 12.99
C LYS A 247 -4.71 -4.38 11.93
N TYR A 248 -4.05 -4.44 10.79
CA TYR A 248 -4.09 -3.39 9.78
C TYR A 248 -5.04 -3.77 8.64
N SER A 249 -6.23 -3.15 8.63
CA SER A 249 -7.28 -3.43 7.63
C SER A 249 -6.79 -3.27 6.20
N ASP A 250 -6.06 -2.20 5.93
CA ASP A 250 -5.54 -1.84 4.61
C ASP A 250 -4.49 -2.86 4.13
N LEU A 251 -3.65 -3.35 5.05
CA LEU A 251 -2.71 -4.44 4.75
C LEU A 251 -3.48 -5.73 4.47
N ASN A 252 -4.47 -6.08 5.29
CA ASN A 252 -5.27 -7.30 5.09
C ASN A 252 -6.03 -7.29 3.76
N GLU A 253 -6.54 -6.13 3.34
CA GLU A 253 -7.16 -5.95 2.02
C GLU A 253 -6.18 -6.25 0.89
N MET A 254 -4.94 -5.76 0.98
CA MET A 254 -3.90 -6.08 0.00
C MET A 254 -3.45 -7.54 0.04
N ARG A 255 -3.42 -8.16 1.23
CA ARG A 255 -3.10 -9.60 1.38
C ARG A 255 -4.15 -10.47 0.71
N GLU A 256 -5.44 -10.14 0.85
CA GLU A 256 -6.51 -10.85 0.14
C GLU A 256 -6.33 -10.72 -1.38
N VAL A 257 -6.02 -9.52 -1.88
CA VAL A 257 -5.79 -9.31 -3.32
C VAL A 257 -4.57 -10.07 -3.82
N GLY A 258 -3.48 -10.11 -3.06
CA GLY A 258 -2.28 -10.82 -3.49
C GLY A 258 -2.45 -12.34 -3.47
N THR A 259 -3.25 -12.89 -2.56
CA THR A 259 -3.47 -14.34 -2.44
C THR A 259 -4.62 -14.87 -3.31
N THR A 260 -5.62 -14.04 -3.60
CA THR A 260 -6.84 -14.46 -4.31
C THR A 260 -7.16 -13.67 -5.56
N GLY A 261 -6.47 -12.55 -5.81
CA GLY A 261 -6.79 -11.61 -6.89
C GLY A 261 -7.98 -10.68 -6.59
N THR A 262 -8.56 -10.72 -5.39
CA THR A 262 -9.71 -9.88 -4.99
C THR A 262 -9.63 -9.42 -3.53
N ASN A 263 -10.32 -8.32 -3.20
CA ASN A 263 -10.57 -7.84 -1.84
C ASN A 263 -12.04 -8.05 -1.41
N LEU A 264 -12.67 -9.13 -1.91
CA LEU A 264 -14.11 -9.29 -1.83
C LEU A 264 -14.57 -9.44 -0.38
N THR A 265 -13.90 -10.30 0.38
CA THR A 265 -14.32 -10.67 1.74
C THR A 265 -13.85 -9.67 2.79
N THR A 266 -12.83 -8.86 2.48
CA THR A 266 -12.37 -7.75 3.34
C THR A 266 -13.24 -6.50 3.21
N ILE A 267 -13.87 -6.26 2.05
CA ILE A 267 -14.69 -5.06 1.80
C ILE A 267 -16.19 -5.32 1.90
N THR A 268 -16.63 -6.53 1.59
CA THR A 268 -18.05 -6.86 1.55
C THR A 268 -18.43 -7.87 2.63
N ASN A 269 -19.72 -8.15 2.72
CA ASN A 269 -20.25 -9.24 3.53
C ASN A 269 -20.25 -10.60 2.81
N TYR A 270 -19.88 -10.65 1.52
CA TYR A 270 -19.79 -11.91 0.79
C TYR A 270 -18.79 -12.88 1.44
N LYS A 271 -19.14 -14.16 1.39
CA LYS A 271 -18.35 -15.31 1.83
C LYS A 271 -18.24 -16.31 0.71
N TYR A 272 -17.11 -17.02 0.68
CA TYR A 272 -16.93 -18.17 -0.19
C TYR A 272 -17.72 -19.36 0.37
N ILE A 273 -18.61 -19.94 -0.43
CA ILE A 273 -19.28 -21.22 -0.13
C ILE A 273 -18.50 -22.38 -0.77
N LYS A 274 -17.84 -22.13 -1.90
CA LYS A 274 -17.05 -23.12 -2.64
C LYS A 274 -15.88 -22.42 -3.34
N GLY A 275 -14.68 -23.01 -3.24
CA GLY A 275 -13.46 -22.46 -3.83
C GLY A 275 -13.16 -21.04 -3.34
N ASN A 276 -12.26 -20.35 -4.03
CA ASN A 276 -12.06 -18.90 -3.91
C ASN A 276 -11.66 -18.29 -5.27
N PHE A 277 -11.59 -16.97 -5.34
CA PHE A 277 -11.21 -16.28 -6.58
C PHE A 277 -9.83 -16.66 -7.11
N GLY A 278 -8.88 -17.05 -6.25
CA GLY A 278 -7.56 -17.54 -6.66
C GLY A 278 -7.62 -18.82 -7.49
N ASP A 279 -8.67 -19.63 -7.36
CA ASP A 279 -8.85 -20.85 -8.17
C ASP A 279 -9.20 -20.57 -9.64
N ILE A 280 -9.66 -19.35 -9.95
CA ILE A 280 -10.11 -18.94 -11.28
C ILE A 280 -9.30 -17.79 -11.88
N VAL A 281 -8.54 -17.05 -11.07
CA VAL A 281 -7.66 -15.97 -11.55
C VAL A 281 -6.58 -16.54 -12.48
N ASN A 282 -6.28 -15.81 -13.55
CA ASN A 282 -5.34 -16.18 -14.62
C ASN A 282 -5.71 -17.45 -15.41
N THR A 283 -6.89 -18.03 -15.19
CA THR A 283 -7.36 -19.19 -15.96
C THR A 283 -8.19 -18.77 -17.17
N GLU A 284 -8.22 -19.62 -18.19
CA GLU A 284 -8.98 -19.37 -19.41
C GLU A 284 -10.48 -19.58 -19.19
N TYR A 285 -11.25 -18.65 -19.75
CA TYR A 285 -12.70 -18.71 -19.86
C TYR A 285 -13.09 -18.44 -21.30
N THR A 286 -13.62 -19.46 -21.97
CA THR A 286 -14.12 -19.32 -23.34
C THR A 286 -15.50 -18.69 -23.30
N LEU A 287 -15.63 -17.51 -23.91
CA LEU A 287 -16.91 -16.81 -23.98
C LEU A 287 -17.93 -17.59 -24.82
N LYS A 288 -19.23 -17.32 -24.59
CA LYS A 288 -20.31 -17.91 -25.37
C LYS A 288 -20.11 -17.70 -26.88
N ASN A 289 -20.66 -18.62 -27.65
CA ASN A 289 -20.56 -18.64 -29.11
C ASN A 289 -19.10 -18.63 -29.63
N ASN A 290 -18.14 -19.02 -28.79
CA ASN A 290 -16.72 -19.14 -29.13
C ASN A 290 -16.08 -17.85 -29.68
N VAL A 291 -16.56 -16.68 -29.22
CA VAL A 291 -16.09 -15.35 -29.69
C VAL A 291 -14.63 -15.08 -29.29
N GLY A 292 -14.18 -15.62 -28.16
CA GLY A 292 -12.83 -15.39 -27.66
C GLY A 292 -12.61 -16.01 -26.29
N VAL A 293 -11.39 -15.84 -25.78
CA VAL A 293 -10.97 -16.30 -24.45
C VAL A 293 -10.72 -15.08 -23.57
N VAL A 294 -11.23 -15.10 -22.34
CA VAL A 294 -10.88 -14.12 -21.30
C VAL A 294 -10.08 -14.80 -20.19
N ARG A 295 -9.16 -14.04 -19.59
CA ARG A 295 -8.51 -14.36 -18.32
C ARG A 295 -8.72 -13.19 -17.38
N TYR A 296 -9.27 -13.46 -16.20
CA TYR A 296 -9.43 -12.46 -15.15
C TYR A 296 -8.15 -12.42 -14.31
N HIS A 297 -7.48 -11.28 -14.27
CA HIS A 297 -6.28 -11.10 -13.47
C HIS A 297 -6.61 -10.64 -12.05
N ARG A 298 -7.58 -9.71 -11.95
CA ARG A 298 -8.01 -9.13 -10.67
C ARG A 298 -9.48 -8.78 -10.69
N PHE A 299 -10.10 -8.82 -9.53
CA PHE A 299 -11.45 -8.33 -9.28
C PHE A 299 -11.43 -7.50 -8.00
N ILE A 300 -11.54 -6.18 -8.12
CA ILE A 300 -11.44 -5.26 -7.00
C ILE A 300 -12.81 -4.68 -6.71
N VAL A 301 -13.19 -4.68 -5.44
CA VAL A 301 -14.46 -4.16 -4.94
C VAL A 301 -14.19 -2.91 -4.11
N VAL A 302 -15.00 -1.88 -4.28
CA VAL A 302 -14.96 -0.65 -3.51
C VAL A 302 -16.36 -0.37 -2.96
N ASP A 303 -16.48 -0.16 -1.66
CA ASP A 303 -17.76 0.21 -1.05
C ASP A 303 -18.02 1.70 -1.23
N THR A 304 -18.76 2.02 -2.29
CA THR A 304 -19.19 3.39 -2.66
C THR A 304 -20.59 3.74 -2.16
N ARG A 305 -21.16 2.95 -1.23
CA ARG A 305 -22.55 3.11 -0.79
C ARG A 305 -22.73 4.24 0.22
N GLY A 306 -21.68 4.50 1.00
CA GLY A 306 -21.64 5.57 2.00
C GLY A 306 -21.33 6.95 1.40
N VAL A 307 -21.29 7.96 2.26
CA VAL A 307 -20.86 9.33 1.89
C VAL A 307 -19.39 9.35 1.45
N LYS A 308 -18.57 8.47 2.02
CA LYS A 308 -17.20 8.23 1.58
C LYS A 308 -17.02 6.79 1.13
N PRO A 309 -16.28 6.57 0.03
CA PRO A 309 -15.82 5.24 -0.34
C PRO A 309 -15.04 4.57 0.81
N LYS A 310 -15.23 3.27 1.01
CA LYS A 310 -14.40 2.45 1.90
C LYS A 310 -13.54 1.47 1.10
N GLY A 311 -12.45 1.07 1.72
CA GLY A 311 -11.42 0.22 1.13
C GLY A 311 -10.29 1.05 0.55
N LEU A 312 -9.07 0.54 0.73
CA LEU A 312 -7.83 1.15 0.30
C LEU A 312 -7.83 1.41 -1.21
N TYR A 313 -8.44 0.52 -2.00
CA TYR A 313 -8.49 0.66 -3.46
C TYR A 313 -9.37 1.81 -3.95
N ALA A 314 -10.20 2.42 -3.11
CA ALA A 314 -10.98 3.60 -3.50
C ALA A 314 -10.09 4.73 -4.04
N MET A 315 -8.88 4.92 -3.51
CA MET A 315 -7.95 5.95 -3.96
C MET A 315 -7.43 5.76 -5.40
N LEU A 316 -7.49 4.52 -5.90
CA LEU A 316 -7.10 4.21 -7.27
C LEU A 316 -8.25 4.45 -8.24
N PHE A 317 -9.45 4.01 -7.87
CA PHE A 317 -10.56 3.89 -8.82
C PHE A 317 -11.61 5.00 -8.72
N VAL A 318 -11.71 5.68 -7.58
CA VAL A 318 -12.77 6.65 -7.31
C VAL A 318 -12.20 8.06 -7.34
N ASP A 319 -12.85 8.95 -8.09
CA ASP A 319 -12.55 10.38 -8.10
C ASP A 319 -13.13 11.03 -6.83
N PRO A 320 -12.30 11.57 -5.92
CA PRO A 320 -12.79 12.20 -4.70
C PRO A 320 -13.59 13.49 -4.96
N ASN A 321 -13.39 14.14 -6.12
CA ASN A 321 -14.08 15.36 -6.51
C ASN A 321 -15.36 15.08 -7.30
N ASN A 322 -15.50 13.87 -7.84
CA ASN A 322 -16.65 13.43 -8.62
C ASN A 322 -17.15 12.05 -8.16
N LEU A 323 -17.61 12.02 -6.91
CA LEU A 323 -18.15 10.82 -6.29
C LEU A 323 -19.49 10.43 -6.93
N THR A 324 -19.43 9.58 -7.95
CA THR A 324 -20.63 8.92 -8.48
C THR A 324 -20.97 7.75 -7.57
N ARG A 325 -22.05 7.87 -6.79
CA ARG A 325 -22.57 6.75 -6.01
C ARG A 325 -23.06 5.67 -6.96
N ALA A 326 -22.65 4.42 -6.73
CA ALA A 326 -23.22 3.29 -7.46
C ALA A 326 -24.74 3.26 -7.23
N GLN A 327 -25.50 3.25 -8.34
CA GLN A 327 -26.96 3.30 -8.28
C GLN A 327 -27.52 2.14 -7.43
N GLY A 328 -28.56 2.41 -6.65
CA GLY A 328 -29.25 1.40 -5.85
C GLY A 328 -28.45 0.89 -4.64
N GLY A 329 -27.44 1.64 -4.18
CA GLY A 329 -26.68 1.29 -2.97
C GLY A 329 -25.78 0.07 -3.18
N ARG A 330 -25.25 -0.13 -4.37
CA ARG A 330 -24.41 -1.28 -4.75
C ARG A 330 -22.92 -1.03 -4.45
N PHE A 331 -22.11 -2.10 -4.38
CA PHE A 331 -20.66 -1.94 -4.40
C PHE A 331 -20.19 -1.61 -5.82
N SER A 332 -19.13 -0.83 -5.98
CA SER A 332 -18.46 -0.64 -7.27
C SER A 332 -17.42 -1.75 -7.45
N THR A 333 -17.31 -2.30 -8.66
CA THR A 333 -16.34 -3.36 -8.98
C THR A 333 -15.48 -2.99 -10.17
N TYR A 334 -14.25 -3.47 -10.18
CA TYR A 334 -13.24 -3.20 -11.19
C TYR A 334 -12.50 -4.49 -11.51
N ALA A 335 -12.53 -4.92 -12.76
CA ALA A 335 -11.89 -6.16 -13.17
C ALA A 335 -10.76 -5.89 -14.15
N GLU A 336 -9.59 -6.47 -13.90
CA GLU A 336 -8.49 -6.49 -14.85
C GLU A 336 -8.61 -7.74 -15.71
N ILE A 337 -8.75 -7.56 -17.02
CA ILE A 337 -9.12 -8.61 -17.95
C ILE A 337 -8.10 -8.65 -19.08
N MET A 338 -7.65 -9.85 -19.43
CA MET A 338 -7.00 -10.11 -20.70
C MET A 338 -7.97 -10.83 -21.62
N PHE A 339 -8.25 -10.25 -22.78
CA PHE A 339 -9.10 -10.84 -23.80
C PHE A 339 -8.28 -11.18 -25.04
N THR A 340 -8.53 -12.36 -25.62
CA THR A 340 -7.98 -12.76 -26.92
C THR A 340 -9.15 -13.12 -27.83
N SER A 341 -9.33 -12.34 -28.91
CA SER A 341 -10.39 -12.60 -29.88
C SER A 341 -10.09 -13.83 -30.73
N LYS A 342 -11.11 -14.64 -30.99
CA LYS A 342 -11.07 -15.69 -32.03
C LYS A 342 -11.63 -15.20 -33.38
N LEU A 343 -12.19 -13.99 -33.42
CA LEU A 343 -12.81 -13.41 -34.62
C LEU A 343 -11.92 -12.33 -35.26
N ASP A 344 -11.93 -12.25 -36.59
CA ASP A 344 -11.23 -11.21 -37.37
C ASP A 344 -11.71 -9.80 -37.03
N LYS A 345 -12.99 -9.69 -36.65
CA LYS A 345 -13.65 -8.44 -36.24
C LYS A 345 -14.44 -8.68 -34.96
N SER A 346 -13.87 -8.31 -33.83
CA SER A 346 -14.58 -8.27 -32.54
C SER A 346 -14.52 -6.88 -31.96
N ASN A 347 -15.66 -6.34 -31.56
CA ASN A 347 -15.76 -5.07 -30.86
C ASN A 347 -16.33 -5.25 -29.45
N LEU A 348 -16.42 -4.15 -28.69
CA LEU A 348 -16.92 -4.14 -27.31
C LEU A 348 -18.27 -4.87 -27.17
N LEU A 349 -19.22 -4.60 -28.07
CA LEU A 349 -20.57 -5.15 -28.00
C LEU A 349 -20.58 -6.67 -28.21
N THR A 350 -19.71 -7.18 -29.08
CA THR A 350 -19.55 -8.62 -29.34
C THR A 350 -19.08 -9.34 -28.08
N ILE A 351 -18.09 -8.77 -27.39
CA ILE A 351 -17.48 -9.35 -26.17
C ILE A 351 -18.46 -9.27 -25.00
N ALA A 352 -19.09 -8.12 -24.80
CA ALA A 352 -20.02 -7.89 -23.70
C ALA A 352 -21.24 -8.83 -23.78
N ARG A 353 -21.78 -9.09 -24.97
CA ARG A 353 -22.91 -10.01 -25.19
C ARG A 353 -22.52 -11.48 -25.06
N ALA A 354 -21.28 -11.83 -25.38
CA ALA A 354 -20.76 -13.18 -25.27
C ALA A 354 -20.39 -13.55 -23.81
N ASN A 355 -20.24 -12.56 -22.94
CA ASN A 355 -19.95 -12.77 -21.54
C ASN A 355 -21.23 -13.05 -20.74
N ASP A 356 -21.37 -14.30 -20.32
CA ASP A 356 -22.43 -14.80 -19.45
C ASP A 356 -22.07 -14.76 -17.96
N ASN A 357 -20.86 -14.33 -17.62
CA ASN A 357 -20.49 -14.04 -16.26
C ASN A 357 -21.13 -12.72 -15.80
N ILE A 358 -22.24 -12.86 -15.06
CA ILE A 358 -23.02 -11.73 -14.53
C ILE A 358 -22.27 -11.02 -13.38
N ALA A 359 -21.39 -11.72 -12.65
CA ALA A 359 -20.65 -11.12 -11.54
C ALA A 359 -19.53 -10.19 -12.03
N ILE A 360 -18.94 -10.51 -13.19
CA ILE A 360 -17.82 -9.76 -13.79
C ILE A 360 -18.12 -9.46 -15.25
N PRO A 361 -19.06 -8.53 -15.53
CA PRO A 361 -19.36 -8.13 -16.89
C PRO A 361 -18.20 -7.37 -17.51
N ILE A 362 -18.11 -7.48 -18.84
CA ILE A 362 -17.08 -6.80 -19.64
C ILE A 362 -17.68 -5.52 -20.18
N GLN A 363 -17.30 -4.41 -19.55
CA GLN A 363 -17.78 -3.07 -19.84
C GLN A 363 -16.61 -2.09 -19.77
N ARG A 364 -16.82 -0.86 -20.24
CA ARG A 364 -15.80 0.19 -20.11
C ARG A 364 -15.73 0.66 -18.65
N LEU A 365 -14.58 1.20 -18.26
CA LEU A 365 -14.48 1.95 -17.02
C LEU A 365 -15.44 3.15 -17.00
N PHE A 366 -16.08 3.39 -15.85
CA PHE A 366 -16.66 4.69 -15.52
C PHE A 366 -15.53 5.70 -15.22
N ASN A 367 -15.78 7.00 -15.47
CA ASN A 367 -14.81 8.08 -15.28
C ASN A 367 -13.46 7.85 -16.01
N VAL A 368 -13.53 7.47 -17.28
CA VAL A 368 -12.36 7.10 -18.11
C VAL A 368 -11.24 8.13 -18.06
N SER A 369 -11.53 9.44 -18.14
CA SER A 369 -10.49 10.47 -18.13
C SER A 369 -9.65 10.43 -16.85
N TYR A 370 -10.32 10.37 -15.69
CA TYR A 370 -9.67 10.27 -14.39
C TYR A 370 -8.79 9.02 -14.26
N LEU A 371 -9.27 7.87 -14.74
CA LEU A 371 -8.54 6.61 -14.65
C LEU A 371 -7.39 6.53 -15.66
N LYS A 372 -7.53 7.12 -16.85
CA LYS A 372 -6.44 7.24 -17.83
C LYS A 372 -5.27 8.07 -17.28
N GLU A 373 -5.55 9.17 -16.56
CA GLU A 373 -4.50 9.96 -15.89
C GLU A 373 -3.72 9.14 -14.84
N LYS A 374 -4.37 8.13 -14.23
CA LYS A 374 -3.75 7.17 -13.31
C LYS A 374 -3.12 5.95 -14.01
N GLY A 375 -3.04 5.94 -15.34
CA GLY A 375 -2.40 4.87 -16.13
C GLY A 375 -3.29 3.66 -16.41
N PHE A 376 -4.60 3.73 -16.14
CA PHE A 376 -5.50 2.63 -16.47
C PHE A 376 -5.82 2.62 -17.98
N ILE A 377 -5.77 1.42 -18.56
CA ILE A 377 -6.21 1.15 -19.92
C ILE A 377 -7.60 0.50 -19.85
N THR A 378 -8.55 0.98 -20.65
CA THR A 378 -9.90 0.43 -20.74
C THR A 378 -10.33 0.29 -22.20
N LEU A 379 -11.52 -0.25 -22.43
CA LEU A 379 -12.11 -0.44 -23.74
C LEU A 379 -12.33 0.90 -24.46
N PRO A 380 -12.17 0.95 -25.79
CA PRO A 380 -12.33 2.18 -26.56
C PRO A 380 -13.76 2.71 -26.53
N ASP A 381 -13.90 4.03 -26.73
CA ASP A 381 -15.21 4.71 -26.79
C ASP A 381 -15.94 4.43 -28.09
N ASP A 382 -15.20 4.21 -29.17
CA ASP A 382 -15.76 3.81 -30.46
C ASP A 382 -16.16 2.34 -30.41
N SER A 383 -17.47 2.09 -30.44
CA SER A 383 -18.03 0.74 -30.53
C SER A 383 -17.65 -0.02 -31.80
N ASN A 384 -17.07 0.65 -32.81
CA ASN A 384 -16.51 0.04 -34.02
C ASN A 384 -15.01 -0.22 -33.93
N ALA A 385 -14.33 0.20 -32.85
CA ALA A 385 -12.93 -0.11 -32.67
C ALA A 385 -12.76 -1.63 -32.53
N MET A 386 -12.07 -2.20 -33.52
CA MET A 386 -11.89 -3.65 -33.65
C MET A 386 -10.69 -4.11 -32.83
N LEU A 387 -10.89 -5.14 -32.02
CA LEU A 387 -9.81 -5.94 -31.46
C LEU A 387 -9.33 -6.93 -32.52
N LYS A 388 -8.01 -7.03 -32.68
CA LYS A 388 -7.40 -7.93 -33.65
C LYS A 388 -7.51 -9.38 -33.18
N GLN A 389 -7.83 -10.27 -34.11
CA GLN A 389 -7.82 -11.71 -33.85
C GLN A 389 -6.47 -12.17 -33.29
N GLY A 390 -6.50 -13.05 -32.29
CA GLY A 390 -5.30 -13.68 -31.73
C GLY A 390 -4.38 -12.74 -30.93
N VAL A 391 -4.66 -11.43 -30.89
CA VAL A 391 -3.83 -10.46 -30.14
C VAL A 391 -4.39 -10.28 -28.73
N PRO A 392 -3.67 -10.70 -27.68
CA PRO A 392 -4.11 -10.49 -26.30
C PRO A 392 -4.18 -8.99 -25.98
N THR A 393 -5.34 -8.54 -25.51
CA THR A 393 -5.57 -7.15 -25.09
C THR A 393 -5.90 -7.12 -23.61
N LYS A 394 -5.08 -6.40 -22.84
CA LYS A 394 -5.28 -6.20 -21.41
C LYS A 394 -5.99 -4.87 -21.17
N PHE A 395 -7.06 -4.90 -20.38
CA PHE A 395 -7.84 -3.71 -20.06
C PHE A 395 -8.58 -3.87 -18.72
N TRP A 396 -9.06 -2.76 -18.19
CA TRP A 396 -9.90 -2.71 -17.02
C TRP A 396 -11.38 -2.48 -17.40
N SER A 397 -12.26 -3.21 -16.72
CA SER A 397 -13.72 -3.09 -16.76
C SER A 397 -14.23 -2.61 -15.41
N SER A 398 -15.37 -1.91 -15.39
CA SER A 398 -16.05 -1.58 -14.13
C SER A 398 -17.53 -1.95 -14.16
N HIS A 399 -18.05 -2.39 -13.02
CA HIS A 399 -19.47 -2.68 -12.85
C HIS A 399 -19.92 -2.44 -11.40
N THR A 400 -21.04 -3.04 -11.01
CA THR A 400 -21.56 -2.98 -9.65
C THR A 400 -21.95 -4.37 -9.15
N LEU A 401 -21.67 -4.64 -7.87
CA LEU A 401 -22.06 -5.87 -7.19
C LEU A 401 -23.24 -5.59 -6.25
N ASP A 402 -24.29 -6.39 -6.37
CA ASP A 402 -25.49 -6.27 -5.54
C ASP A 402 -25.13 -6.59 -4.07
N PRO A 403 -25.61 -5.83 -3.08
CA PRO A 403 -25.36 -6.14 -1.66
C PRO A 403 -26.52 -6.87 -1.00
N VAL A 404 -27.56 -7.29 -1.74
CA VAL A 404 -28.77 -7.97 -1.23
C VAL A 404 -29.14 -9.21 -2.05
N LYS A 405 -28.86 -9.23 -3.35
CA LYS A 405 -29.20 -10.38 -4.22
C LYS A 405 -28.11 -11.44 -4.25
N GLY A 406 -28.41 -12.55 -3.56
CA GLY A 406 -28.04 -13.92 -3.93
C GLY A 406 -26.55 -14.26 -3.98
N GLY A 407 -26.27 -15.50 -4.37
CA GLY A 407 -24.92 -15.99 -4.60
C GLY A 407 -24.52 -15.89 -6.07
N TYR A 408 -23.24 -15.67 -6.32
CA TYR A 408 -22.66 -15.71 -7.67
C TYR A 408 -21.79 -16.95 -7.80
N MET A 409 -21.80 -17.54 -8.99
CA MET A 409 -21.00 -18.69 -9.35
C MET A 409 -20.17 -18.33 -10.57
N LEU A 410 -18.88 -18.65 -10.51
CA LEU A 410 -17.95 -18.54 -11.63
C LEU A 410 -17.31 -19.89 -11.83
N LYS A 411 -17.25 -20.36 -13.08
CA LYS A 411 -16.61 -21.62 -13.45
C LYS A 411 -15.71 -21.38 -14.64
N ASN A 412 -14.47 -21.86 -14.58
CA ASN A 412 -13.52 -21.75 -15.70
C ASN A 412 -13.57 -22.97 -16.61
N ASP A 413 -12.84 -22.90 -17.73
CA ASP A 413 -12.78 -23.99 -18.73
C ASP A 413 -12.15 -25.27 -18.14
N ALA A 414 -11.31 -25.13 -17.11
CA ALA A 414 -10.71 -26.25 -16.36
C ALA A 414 -11.67 -26.90 -15.33
N GLY A 415 -12.91 -26.41 -15.22
CA GLY A 415 -13.92 -26.93 -14.30
C GLY A 415 -13.77 -26.51 -12.84
N LYS A 416 -12.80 -25.64 -12.52
CA LYS A 416 -12.70 -25.00 -11.20
C LYS A 416 -13.84 -24.00 -11.05
N GLU A 417 -14.36 -23.91 -9.84
CA GLU A 417 -15.56 -23.15 -9.55
C GLU A 417 -15.39 -22.38 -8.25
N VAL A 418 -15.78 -21.10 -8.27
CA VAL A 418 -15.96 -20.29 -7.07
C VAL A 418 -17.42 -19.91 -6.92
N GLN A 419 -17.95 -20.10 -5.72
CA GLN A 419 -19.27 -19.64 -5.32
C GLN A 419 -19.14 -18.68 -4.16
N ILE A 420 -19.75 -17.50 -4.31
CA ILE A 420 -19.83 -16.48 -3.27
C ILE A 420 -21.29 -16.28 -2.88
N TYR A 421 -21.56 -16.02 -1.61
CA TYR A 421 -22.90 -15.73 -1.10
C TYR A 421 -22.80 -14.72 0.04
N GLN A 422 -23.87 -13.97 0.27
CA GLN A 422 -23.91 -12.90 1.25
C GLN A 422 -24.10 -13.37 2.70
#